data_AF-A0A8J5Z0J8-F1
#
_entry.id   AF-A0A8J5Z0J8-F1
#
_cell.length_a   1.000
_cell.length_b   1.000
_cell.length_c   1.000
_cell.angle_alpha   90.00
_cell.angle_beta   90.00
_cell.angle_gamma   90.00
#
_symmetry.space_group_name_H-M   'P 1'
#
loop_
_entity.id
_entity.type
_entity.pdbx_description
1 polymer ?
#
loop_
_entity_poly.entity_id
_entity_poly.type
_entity_poly.pdbx_seq_one_letter_code
_entity_poly.pdbx_strand_id
1 'polypeptide(L)'
;MFSTLPLPFFGGTCTKAAFSFSLKSSSPLVPFQRLHLFRSTSRTTTRIRSSLFHSLKAKATAEIVQDKESGVPVVEHSRTFIEARSEQELLSGLRKEVDAGRLPPNVAAGMEEVYQNYRNAVFQSGDPAAVGVVLSNMTVAFDHWLLDVEDPFIFEPYHKALREPFDYYMFGQNYIRPLIDFRNSYVGNLSLFYEIEEKLKQGHNVVLISNHQTEADPIIISLLLEKTNPHIAENMIFVAGDRVITDPLCKPFSMGRNLLCVYSKKHMYDIPELAEMKRKANTRSLKEMALLLRGGSKIVWIAASGGRDRPDPFTEEWYPALFDSSSVDNMRRLIEHSGTPGHVYPLALLCYDIMPPPRQVEKEIGEKRIITFHGAGLSIAPQISFPEIAAACEESEAKDAYSQSLYKSVSEQYNVLKSAIHGKQGLEASTAGVSLSQPWN
;
A
#
# COMPACT_ATOMS: atom_id res chain seq x y z
N MET A 1 24.49 -71.29 9.36
CA MET A 1 23.02 -71.22 9.50
C MET A 1 22.54 -70.21 8.46
N PHE A 2 22.43 -70.61 7.19
CA PHE A 2 21.18 -70.90 6.45
C PHE A 2 20.18 -69.72 6.53
N SER A 3 19.66 -69.09 5.46
CA SER A 3 19.64 -69.31 3.99
C SER A 3 18.89 -68.09 3.38
N THR A 4 19.45 -67.31 2.45
CA THR A 4 19.19 -67.28 0.98
C THR A 4 17.73 -67.29 0.47
N LEU A 5 17.30 -66.14 -0.11
CA LEU A 5 16.57 -65.89 -1.41
C LEU A 5 15.19 -66.57 -1.68
N PRO A 6 14.41 -66.23 -2.75
CA PRO A 6 14.30 -65.03 -3.64
C PRO A 6 12.84 -64.58 -4.00
N LEU A 7 12.75 -63.57 -4.88
CA LEU A 7 11.66 -63.15 -5.81
C LEU A 7 10.82 -64.29 -6.45
N PRO A 8 9.67 -63.93 -7.06
CA PRO A 8 9.53 -64.26 -8.48
C PRO A 8 8.99 -63.12 -9.38
N PHE A 9 9.51 -63.16 -10.61
CA PHE A 9 9.02 -62.53 -11.85
C PHE A 9 7.91 -63.38 -12.49
N PHE A 10 6.90 -62.73 -13.09
CA PHE A 10 6.17 -63.11 -14.31
C PHE A 10 5.52 -61.79 -14.80
N GLY A 11 5.63 -61.29 -16.03
CA GLY A 11 5.89 -61.93 -17.31
C GLY A 11 4.57 -62.18 -18.04
N GLY A 12 4.06 -61.19 -18.80
CA GLY A 12 2.81 -61.32 -19.55
C GLY A 12 2.47 -60.10 -20.42
N THR A 13 2.96 -60.13 -21.65
CA THR A 13 2.71 -59.20 -22.77
C THR A 13 1.27 -59.25 -23.31
N CYS A 14 0.69 -58.11 -23.67
CA CYS A 14 -0.20 -58.03 -24.85
C CYS A 14 -0.19 -56.63 -25.48
N THR A 15 0.27 -56.60 -26.72
CA THR A 15 0.27 -55.51 -27.70
C THR A 15 -1.14 -55.16 -28.20
N LYS A 16 -1.41 -53.87 -28.46
CA LYS A 16 -2.01 -53.42 -29.74
C LYS A 16 -2.04 -51.89 -29.91
N ALA A 17 -1.35 -51.49 -30.98
CA ALA A 17 -1.68 -50.47 -31.98
C ALA A 17 -1.76 -48.98 -31.62
N ALA A 18 -0.87 -48.26 -32.31
CA ALA A 18 -0.83 -46.83 -32.52
C ALA A 18 -2.02 -46.32 -33.35
N PHE A 19 -2.42 -45.08 -33.10
CA PHE A 19 -2.97 -44.21 -34.13
C PHE A 19 -2.25 -42.86 -34.09
N SER A 20 -1.41 -42.66 -35.11
CA SER A 20 -0.88 -41.39 -35.54
C SER A 20 -1.94 -40.62 -36.33
N PHE A 21 -2.15 -39.35 -36.03
CA PHE A 21 -2.60 -38.39 -37.04
C PHE A 21 -1.62 -37.22 -37.09
N SER A 22 -0.83 -37.23 -38.17
CA SER A 22 -0.10 -36.10 -38.69
C SER A 22 -1.00 -35.43 -39.74
N LEU A 23 -1.17 -34.12 -39.66
CA LEU A 23 -1.55 -33.30 -40.80
C LEU A 23 -0.70 -32.03 -40.77
N LYS A 24 0.27 -32.01 -41.69
CA LYS A 24 1.03 -30.84 -42.12
C LYS A 24 0.15 -29.94 -42.98
N SER A 25 0.33 -28.63 -42.85
CA SER A 25 0.19 -27.64 -43.93
C SER A 25 0.64 -26.27 -43.38
N SER A 26 1.93 -25.94 -43.47
CA SER A 26 2.52 -25.04 -44.47
C SER A 26 2.03 -23.58 -44.40
N SER A 27 2.98 -22.72 -44.00
CA SER A 27 2.96 -21.24 -43.97
C SER A 27 2.75 -20.63 -45.37
N PRO A 28 2.56 -19.30 -45.48
CA PRO A 28 3.76 -18.46 -45.59
C PRO A 28 3.76 -17.12 -44.85
N LEU A 29 4.99 -16.73 -44.55
CA LEU A 29 5.53 -15.42 -44.17
C LEU A 29 4.94 -14.24 -44.97
N VAL A 30 4.69 -13.12 -44.28
CA VAL A 30 4.99 -11.77 -44.79
C VAL A 30 5.55 -10.91 -43.63
N PRO A 31 6.72 -10.27 -43.79
CA PRO A 31 7.35 -9.42 -42.77
C PRO A 31 7.10 -7.94 -43.08
N PHE A 32 6.75 -7.10 -42.10
CA PHE A 32 6.85 -5.64 -42.29
C PHE A 32 7.23 -4.89 -41.00
N GLN A 33 8.50 -4.47 -41.01
CA GLN A 33 9.05 -3.15 -40.67
C GLN A 33 8.87 -2.56 -39.26
N ARG A 34 10.02 -2.56 -38.58
CA ARG A 34 10.59 -1.52 -37.72
C ARG A 34 10.29 -0.09 -38.22
N LEU A 35 9.75 0.77 -37.35
CA LEU A 35 9.78 2.23 -37.53
C LEU A 35 10.37 2.88 -36.28
N HIS A 36 11.48 3.57 -36.51
CA HIS A 36 12.19 4.43 -35.58
C HIS A 36 11.49 5.80 -35.46
N LEU A 37 11.67 6.41 -34.28
CA LEU A 37 11.74 7.85 -33.98
C LEU A 37 10.63 8.78 -34.53
N PHE A 38 9.92 9.40 -33.60
CA PHE A 38 9.71 10.85 -33.66
C PHE A 38 10.03 11.50 -32.32
N ARG A 39 11.14 12.23 -32.31
CA ARG A 39 11.42 13.36 -31.41
C ARG A 39 10.68 14.55 -32.01
N SER A 40 9.76 15.17 -31.27
CA SER A 40 9.34 16.54 -31.56
C SER A 40 8.99 17.29 -30.29
N THR A 41 9.79 18.31 -30.05
CA THR A 41 9.55 19.45 -29.16
C THR A 41 8.41 20.31 -29.68
N SER A 42 7.47 20.68 -28.83
CA SER A 42 6.71 21.93 -28.97
C SER A 42 5.98 22.27 -27.66
N ARG A 43 6.37 23.42 -27.09
CA ARG A 43 5.60 24.16 -26.09
C ARG A 43 4.26 24.56 -26.71
N THR A 44 3.16 24.17 -26.07
CA THR A 44 1.90 24.92 -26.17
C THR A 44 1.26 24.99 -24.80
N THR A 45 1.11 26.21 -24.29
CA THR A 45 0.35 26.55 -23.09
C THR A 45 -1.13 26.33 -23.35
N THR A 46 -1.72 25.29 -22.75
CA THR A 46 -3.15 25.06 -22.79
C THR A 46 -3.75 25.39 -21.42
N ARG A 47 -4.51 26.49 -21.37
CA ARG A 47 -5.39 26.83 -20.24
C ARG A 47 -6.36 25.67 -20.02
N ILE A 48 -6.25 25.01 -18.87
CA ILE A 48 -7.26 24.05 -18.40
C ILE A 48 -8.51 24.85 -18.03
N ARG A 49 -9.58 24.68 -18.81
CA ARG A 49 -10.95 25.07 -18.41
C ARG A 49 -11.51 23.92 -17.57
N SER A 50 -11.91 24.24 -16.34
CA SER A 50 -12.49 23.31 -15.38
C SER A 50 -13.86 22.80 -15.85
N SER A 51 -14.05 21.49 -15.75
CA SER A 51 -15.34 20.81 -15.84
C SER A 51 -16.08 20.91 -14.52
N LEU A 52 -17.36 21.26 -14.59
CA LEU A 52 -18.30 21.38 -13.48
C LEU A 52 -18.48 20.05 -12.74
N PHE A 53 -18.43 20.09 -11.42
CA PHE A 53 -18.75 18.97 -10.55
C PHE A 53 -20.26 18.71 -10.55
N HIS A 54 -20.67 17.46 -10.79
CA HIS A 54 -22.00 16.95 -10.45
C HIS A 54 -21.83 15.64 -9.69
N SER A 55 -22.21 15.64 -8.42
CA SER A 55 -22.45 14.44 -7.63
C SER A 55 -23.71 13.74 -8.16
N LEU A 56 -23.54 12.69 -8.96
CA LEU A 56 -24.64 11.84 -9.41
C LEU A 56 -24.94 10.78 -8.34
N LYS A 57 -25.86 11.09 -7.42
CA LYS A 57 -26.58 10.06 -6.66
C LYS A 57 -27.82 9.65 -7.46
N ALA A 58 -27.75 8.49 -8.12
CA ALA A 58 -28.90 7.86 -8.75
C ALA A 58 -29.42 6.71 -7.87
N LYS A 59 -30.53 6.92 -7.17
CA LYS A 59 -31.54 5.88 -6.89
C LYS A 59 -32.92 6.53 -6.95
N ALA A 60 -33.66 6.13 -7.97
CA ALA A 60 -34.99 6.61 -8.29
C ALA A 60 -36.05 5.87 -7.46
N THR A 61 -36.93 6.64 -6.81
CA THR A 61 -38.36 6.35 -6.65
C THR A 61 -39.06 7.70 -6.52
N ALA A 62 -40.03 7.93 -7.40
CA ALA A 62 -40.74 9.19 -7.55
C ALA A 62 -41.80 9.37 -6.47
N GLU A 63 -41.83 10.56 -5.85
CA GLU A 63 -43.04 11.17 -5.34
C GLU A 63 -42.83 12.70 -5.30
N ILE A 64 -43.77 13.42 -5.92
CA ILE A 64 -43.73 14.87 -6.10
C ILE A 64 -44.24 15.52 -4.81
N VAL A 65 -43.34 16.14 -4.05
CA VAL A 65 -43.69 17.11 -3.01
C VAL A 65 -42.78 18.32 -3.17
N GLN A 66 -43.39 19.49 -3.35
CA GLN A 66 -42.70 20.79 -3.40
C GLN A 66 -42.10 21.08 -2.02
N ASP A 67 -40.79 20.91 -1.87
CA ASP A 67 -40.06 21.40 -0.70
C ASP A 67 -39.16 22.58 -1.08
N LYS A 68 -39.31 23.64 -0.29
CA LYS A 68 -38.58 24.91 -0.36
C LYS A 68 -37.07 24.63 -0.34
N GLU A 69 -36.37 25.13 -1.35
CA GLU A 69 -34.90 25.22 -1.38
C GLU A 69 -34.40 26.00 -0.15
N SER A 70 -33.97 25.29 0.89
CA SER A 70 -32.96 25.82 1.81
C SER A 70 -31.61 25.73 1.10
N GLY A 71 -31.34 26.70 0.23
CA GLY A 71 -30.07 26.85 -0.45
C GLY A 71 -28.96 27.15 0.56
N VAL A 72 -28.28 26.10 1.03
CA VAL A 72 -26.96 26.25 1.61
C VAL A 72 -26.06 26.73 0.46
N PRO A 73 -25.41 27.91 0.56
CA PRO A 73 -24.53 28.36 -0.51
C PRO A 73 -23.40 27.33 -0.66
N VAL A 74 -23.27 26.76 -1.85
CA VAL A 74 -22.12 25.92 -2.21
C VAL A 74 -20.91 26.85 -2.19
N VAL A 75 -20.08 26.74 -1.16
CA VAL A 75 -18.83 27.50 -1.06
C VAL A 75 -17.89 26.93 -2.11
N GLU A 76 -17.57 27.73 -3.13
CA GLU A 76 -16.61 27.36 -4.16
C GLU A 76 -15.22 27.14 -3.53
N HIS A 77 -14.54 26.05 -3.92
CA HIS A 77 -13.23 25.70 -3.39
C HIS A 77 -12.21 26.83 -3.58
N SER A 78 -11.46 27.17 -2.53
CA SER A 78 -10.48 28.26 -2.57
C SER A 78 -9.29 27.86 -3.41
N ARG A 79 -8.86 28.72 -4.33
CA ARG A 79 -7.67 28.49 -5.17
C ARG A 79 -6.41 29.13 -4.60
N THR A 80 -6.45 29.61 -3.35
CA THR A 80 -5.35 30.34 -2.70
C THR A 80 -4.02 29.60 -2.80
N PHE A 81 -4.00 28.27 -2.62
CA PHE A 81 -2.75 27.50 -2.65
C PHE A 81 -2.25 27.23 -4.07
N ILE A 82 -3.12 26.81 -5.00
CA ILE A 82 -2.75 26.56 -6.41
C ILE A 82 -2.23 27.83 -7.13
N GLU A 83 -2.64 29.01 -6.67
CA GLU A 83 -2.17 30.28 -7.21
C GLU A 83 -0.81 30.73 -6.66
N ALA A 84 -0.33 30.15 -5.55
CA ALA A 84 0.95 30.48 -4.96
C ALA A 84 2.13 30.17 -5.91
N ARG A 85 3.09 31.10 -5.98
CA ARG A 85 4.31 31.03 -6.81
C ARG A 85 5.59 31.14 -5.98
N SER A 86 5.46 31.29 -4.67
CA SER A 86 6.59 31.34 -3.74
C SER A 86 6.23 30.72 -2.40
N GLU A 87 7.24 30.36 -1.61
CA GLU A 87 7.09 29.92 -0.21
C GLU A 87 6.33 30.97 0.62
N GLN A 88 6.66 32.24 0.45
CA GLN A 88 6.01 33.33 1.18
C GLN A 88 4.51 33.39 0.87
N GLU A 89 4.14 33.29 -0.41
CA GLU A 89 2.73 33.28 -0.82
C GLU A 89 2.01 32.06 -0.25
N LEU A 90 2.61 30.87 -0.34
CA LEU A 90 2.02 29.63 0.16
C LEU A 90 1.74 29.70 1.68
N LEU A 91 2.73 30.13 2.48
CA LEU A 91 2.59 30.25 3.93
C LEU A 91 1.66 31.40 4.34
N SER A 92 1.66 32.52 3.59
CA SER A 92 0.68 33.59 3.81
C SER A 92 -0.76 33.14 3.51
N GLY A 93 -0.93 32.20 2.57
CA GLY A 93 -2.19 31.58 2.24
C GLY A 93 -2.83 30.86 3.42
N LEU A 94 -2.03 30.19 4.28
CA LEU A 94 -2.55 29.55 5.49
C LEU A 94 -3.27 30.55 6.40
N ARG A 95 -2.64 31.71 6.66
CA ARG A 95 -3.23 32.76 7.51
C ARG A 95 -4.52 33.31 6.88
N LYS A 96 -4.51 33.54 5.56
CA LYS A 96 -5.69 34.01 4.82
C LYS A 96 -6.88 33.05 4.94
N GLU A 97 -6.64 31.74 4.82
CA GLU A 97 -7.72 30.74 4.93
C GLU A 97 -8.21 30.54 6.38
N VAL A 98 -7.32 30.72 7.36
CA VAL A 98 -7.70 30.74 8.79
C VAL A 98 -8.56 31.97 9.10
N ASP A 99 -8.12 33.17 8.67
CA ASP A 99 -8.87 34.42 8.89
C ASP A 99 -10.23 34.41 8.18
N ALA A 100 -10.33 33.71 7.05
CA ALA A 100 -11.58 33.48 6.33
C ALA A 100 -12.48 32.39 6.98
N GLY A 101 -12.01 31.70 8.02
CA GLY A 101 -12.74 30.64 8.70
C GLY A 101 -12.87 29.34 7.91
N ARG A 102 -12.11 29.18 6.82
CA ARG A 102 -12.14 27.98 5.95
C ARG A 102 -11.18 26.89 6.42
N LEU A 103 -10.15 27.27 7.17
CA LEU A 103 -9.13 26.35 7.68
C LEU A 103 -9.04 26.43 9.22
N PRO A 104 -9.28 25.32 9.96
CA PRO A 104 -9.12 25.31 11.40
C PRO A 104 -7.66 25.62 11.83
N PRO A 105 -7.44 26.42 12.88
CA PRO A 105 -6.09 26.83 13.29
C PRO A 105 -5.14 25.66 13.61
N ASN A 106 -5.66 24.58 14.20
CA ASN A 106 -4.87 23.38 14.49
C ASN A 106 -4.43 22.65 13.21
N VAL A 107 -5.29 22.60 12.18
CA VAL A 107 -4.94 22.01 10.89
C VAL A 107 -3.91 22.90 10.18
N ALA A 108 -4.09 24.22 10.19
CA ALA A 108 -3.12 25.16 9.62
C ALA A 108 -1.73 25.03 10.25
N ALA A 109 -1.65 24.88 11.58
CA ALA A 109 -0.40 24.64 12.28
C ALA A 109 0.25 23.31 11.84
N GLY A 110 -0.54 22.25 11.68
CA GLY A 110 -0.06 20.97 11.13
C GLY A 110 0.44 21.09 9.69
N MET A 111 -0.23 21.85 8.84
CA MET A 111 0.21 22.11 7.46
C MET A 111 1.55 22.84 7.41
N GLU A 112 1.74 23.86 8.26
CA GLU A 112 3.00 24.60 8.37
C GLU A 112 4.13 23.69 8.89
N GLU A 113 3.86 22.87 9.91
CA GLU A 113 4.84 21.89 10.42
C GLU A 113 5.26 20.90 9.32
N VAL A 114 4.29 20.32 8.61
CA VAL A 114 4.58 19.38 7.51
C VAL A 114 5.38 20.07 6.40
N TYR A 115 5.04 21.33 6.05
CA TYR A 115 5.82 22.09 5.07
C TYR A 115 7.29 22.19 5.46
N GLN A 116 7.57 22.59 6.71
CA GLN A 116 8.95 22.75 7.17
C GLN A 116 9.71 21.42 7.17
N ASN A 117 9.09 20.34 7.66
CA ASN A 117 9.72 19.02 7.71
C ASN A 117 9.95 18.45 6.31
N TYR A 118 8.96 18.55 5.43
CA TYR A 118 9.06 18.11 4.04
C TYR A 118 10.13 18.89 3.27
N ARG A 119 10.13 20.23 3.37
CA ARG A 119 11.14 21.09 2.75
C ARG A 119 12.55 20.69 3.18
N ASN A 120 12.76 20.54 4.48
CA ASN A 120 14.07 20.17 5.04
C ASN A 120 14.51 18.79 4.55
N ALA A 121 13.62 17.79 4.54
CA ALA A 121 13.91 16.46 4.04
C ALA A 121 14.28 16.45 2.55
N VAL A 122 13.49 17.11 1.70
CA VAL A 122 13.80 17.18 0.27
C VAL A 122 15.12 17.92 0.02
N PHE A 123 15.45 18.93 0.82
CA PHE A 123 16.74 19.64 0.69
C PHE A 123 17.92 18.77 1.13
N GLN A 124 17.75 17.92 2.14
CA GLN A 124 18.77 16.95 2.57
C GLN A 124 19.13 15.94 1.47
N SER A 125 18.24 15.67 0.51
CA SER A 125 18.53 14.79 -0.63
C SER A 125 19.66 15.31 -1.54
N GLY A 126 19.93 16.62 -1.51
CA GLY A 126 20.90 17.27 -2.41
C GLY A 126 20.42 17.40 -3.86
N ASP A 127 19.15 17.16 -4.17
CA ASP A 127 18.58 17.35 -5.50
C ASP A 127 18.65 18.84 -5.93
N PRO A 128 19.30 19.19 -7.05
CA PRO A 128 19.31 20.55 -7.57
C PRO A 128 17.92 21.15 -7.85
N ALA A 129 16.92 20.30 -8.08
CA ALA A 129 15.53 20.69 -8.31
C ALA A 129 14.71 20.83 -7.01
N ALA A 130 15.30 20.61 -5.83
CA ALA A 130 14.61 20.54 -4.54
C ALA A 130 13.66 21.71 -4.28
N VAL A 131 14.07 22.95 -4.60
CA VAL A 131 13.21 24.14 -4.43
C VAL A 131 11.91 24.03 -5.25
N GLY A 132 12.02 23.64 -6.52
CA GLY A 132 10.87 23.47 -7.40
C GLY A 132 9.99 22.29 -7.00
N VAL A 133 10.61 21.19 -6.57
CA VAL A 133 9.91 20.00 -6.07
C VAL A 133 9.11 20.33 -4.81
N VAL A 134 9.70 21.02 -3.84
CA VAL A 134 9.03 21.43 -2.61
C VAL A 134 7.84 22.32 -2.92
N LEU A 135 8.04 23.39 -3.69
CA LEU A 135 6.95 24.31 -4.02
C LEU A 135 5.81 23.59 -4.77
N SER A 136 6.14 22.79 -5.80
CA SER A 136 5.15 22.06 -6.59
C SER A 136 4.33 21.09 -5.74
N ASN A 137 4.99 20.24 -4.95
CA ASN A 137 4.31 19.21 -4.17
C ASN A 137 3.50 19.80 -3.02
N MET A 138 4.04 20.80 -2.32
CA MET A 138 3.36 21.42 -1.18
C MET A 138 2.19 22.32 -1.60
N THR A 139 2.29 23.00 -2.74
CA THR A 139 1.15 23.73 -3.31
C THR A 139 -0.04 22.81 -3.56
N VAL A 140 0.18 21.65 -4.18
CA VAL A 140 -0.88 20.68 -4.45
C VAL A 140 -1.37 20.03 -3.14
N ALA A 141 -0.46 19.68 -2.23
CA ALA A 141 -0.84 19.10 -0.95
C ALA A 141 -1.73 20.05 -0.13
N PHE A 142 -1.36 21.33 -0.02
CA PHE A 142 -2.13 22.33 0.71
C PHE A 142 -3.54 22.53 0.13
N ASP A 143 -3.65 22.58 -1.20
CA ASP A 143 -4.93 22.71 -1.90
C ASP A 143 -5.87 21.53 -1.60
N HIS A 144 -5.36 20.30 -1.70
CA HIS A 144 -6.16 19.11 -1.45
C HIS A 144 -6.45 18.86 0.04
N TRP A 145 -5.59 19.32 0.96
CA TRP A 145 -5.93 19.33 2.39
C TRP A 145 -7.04 20.32 2.70
N LEU A 146 -7.00 21.52 2.12
CA LEU A 146 -8.08 22.49 2.27
C LEU A 146 -9.38 21.96 1.65
N LEU A 147 -9.31 21.34 0.46
CA LEU A 147 -10.47 20.74 -0.18
C LEU A 147 -11.14 19.69 0.72
N ASP A 148 -10.35 18.83 1.37
CA ASP A 148 -10.88 17.81 2.29
C ASP A 148 -11.37 18.41 3.62
N VAL A 149 -10.85 19.55 4.05
CA VAL A 149 -11.41 20.29 5.20
C VAL A 149 -12.77 20.89 4.86
N GLU A 150 -12.92 21.41 3.65
CA GLU A 150 -14.14 22.06 3.16
C GLU A 150 -15.24 21.05 2.81
N ASP A 151 -14.87 19.95 2.17
CA ASP A 151 -15.76 18.85 1.78
C ASP A 151 -15.10 17.49 2.12
N PRO A 152 -15.21 17.03 3.38
CA PRO A 152 -14.54 15.83 3.84
C PRO A 152 -14.92 14.58 3.04
N PHE A 153 -13.93 13.97 2.40
CA PHE A 153 -14.12 12.70 1.70
C PHE A 153 -14.51 11.59 2.68
N ILE A 154 -15.53 10.80 2.33
CA ILE A 154 -16.00 9.67 3.14
C ILE A 154 -15.57 8.37 2.47
N PHE A 155 -14.77 7.58 3.18
CA PHE A 155 -14.30 6.30 2.70
C PHE A 155 -15.38 5.22 2.82
N GLU A 156 -15.61 4.51 1.72
CA GLU A 156 -16.41 3.29 1.70
C GLU A 156 -15.66 2.11 2.35
N PRO A 157 -16.35 1.04 2.79
CA PRO A 157 -15.69 -0.14 3.39
C PRO A 157 -14.60 -0.74 2.49
N TYR A 158 -14.82 -0.73 1.17
CA TYR A 158 -13.80 -0.92 0.16
C TYR A 158 -13.71 0.35 -0.69
N HIS A 159 -12.54 0.98 -0.64
CA HIS A 159 -12.22 2.18 -1.41
C HIS A 159 -11.30 1.81 -2.58
N LYS A 160 -11.63 2.31 -3.77
CA LYS A 160 -10.79 2.20 -4.96
C LYS A 160 -10.00 3.50 -5.12
N ALA A 161 -8.73 3.39 -5.47
CA ALA A 161 -7.88 4.56 -5.71
C ALA A 161 -8.53 5.53 -6.71
N LEU A 162 -8.62 6.81 -6.34
CA LEU A 162 -9.13 7.84 -7.22
C LEU A 162 -8.02 8.28 -8.19
N ARG A 163 -8.29 8.09 -9.49
CA ARG A 163 -7.35 8.42 -10.58
C ARG A 163 -7.80 9.60 -11.44
N GLU A 164 -9.08 9.95 -11.38
CA GLU A 164 -9.72 11.01 -12.18
C GLU A 164 -10.77 11.75 -11.34
N PRO A 165 -11.04 13.05 -11.60
CA PRO A 165 -10.33 13.93 -12.55
C PRO A 165 -8.95 14.40 -12.04
N PHE A 166 -8.63 14.09 -10.79
CA PHE A 166 -7.31 14.28 -10.20
C PHE A 166 -6.74 12.93 -9.82
N ASP A 167 -5.49 12.66 -10.22
CA ASP A 167 -4.82 11.39 -9.94
C ASP A 167 -4.18 11.43 -8.54
N TYR A 168 -4.95 11.04 -7.51
CA TYR A 168 -4.48 10.99 -6.13
C TYR A 168 -3.39 9.92 -5.92
N TYR A 169 -3.37 8.86 -6.74
CA TYR A 169 -2.30 7.87 -6.71
C TYR A 169 -0.98 8.52 -7.12
N MET A 170 -0.94 9.18 -8.29
CA MET A 170 0.27 9.84 -8.78
C MET A 170 0.67 11.04 -7.91
N PHE A 171 -0.29 11.78 -7.35
CA PHE A 171 -0.01 12.79 -6.33
C PHE A 171 0.79 12.20 -5.16
N GLY A 172 0.31 11.10 -4.57
CA GLY A 172 1.02 10.44 -3.48
C GLY A 172 2.41 9.91 -3.89
N GLN A 173 2.52 9.26 -5.07
CA GLN A 173 3.80 8.81 -5.60
C GLN A 173 4.80 9.98 -5.73
N ASN A 174 4.38 11.09 -6.34
CA ASN A 174 5.23 12.26 -6.56
C ASN A 174 5.62 12.97 -5.27
N TYR A 175 4.73 12.96 -4.27
CA TYR A 175 4.98 13.54 -2.96
C TYR A 175 6.02 12.76 -2.17
N ILE A 176 5.95 11.42 -2.12
CA ILE A 176 6.86 10.61 -1.31
C ILE A 176 8.19 10.31 -2.03
N ARG A 177 8.20 10.25 -3.37
CA ARG A 177 9.41 9.96 -4.16
C ARG A 177 10.68 10.73 -3.75
N PRO A 178 10.67 12.06 -3.56
CA PRO A 178 11.88 12.81 -3.20
C PRO A 178 12.36 12.56 -1.77
N LEU A 179 11.61 11.79 -0.97
CA LEU A 179 11.99 11.40 0.40
C LEU A 179 12.72 10.04 0.44
N ILE A 180 12.69 9.28 -0.65
CA ILE A 180 13.35 7.96 -0.74
C ILE A 180 14.74 8.13 -1.33
N ASP A 181 15.75 7.73 -0.57
CA ASP A 181 17.11 7.54 -1.10
C ASP A 181 17.19 6.21 -1.85
N PHE A 182 16.77 6.21 -3.11
CA PHE A 182 16.83 5.03 -3.96
C PHE A 182 18.25 4.43 -4.07
N ARG A 183 19.32 5.21 -3.92
CA ARG A 183 20.70 4.67 -3.97
C ARG A 183 21.03 3.80 -2.76
N ASN A 184 20.38 4.06 -1.63
CA ASN A 184 20.51 3.30 -0.39
C ASN A 184 19.23 2.52 -0.05
N SER A 185 18.41 2.22 -1.06
CA SER A 185 17.19 1.41 -0.92
C SER A 185 17.40 0.01 -1.53
N TYR A 186 16.61 -0.99 -1.13
CA TYR A 186 16.79 -2.37 -1.62
C TYR A 186 15.46 -3.14 -1.70
N VAL A 187 15.37 -4.01 -2.70
CA VAL A 187 14.29 -5.00 -2.84
C VAL A 187 14.86 -6.42 -2.68
N GLY A 188 14.41 -7.13 -1.65
CA GLY A 188 14.72 -8.53 -1.38
C GLY A 188 13.81 -9.49 -2.13
N ASN A 189 14.43 -10.49 -2.77
CA ASN A 189 13.78 -11.57 -3.49
C ASN A 189 12.80 -11.09 -4.58
N LEU A 190 13.26 -10.16 -5.42
CA LEU A 190 12.47 -9.56 -6.51
C LEU A 190 11.76 -10.62 -7.39
N SER A 191 12.39 -11.79 -7.60
CA SER A 191 11.81 -12.90 -8.37
C SER A 191 10.46 -13.39 -7.84
N LEU A 192 10.22 -13.32 -6.53
CA LEU A 192 8.98 -13.76 -5.92
C LEU A 192 7.81 -12.79 -6.20
N PHE A 193 8.09 -11.51 -6.45
CA PHE A 193 7.05 -10.57 -6.92
C PHE A 193 6.57 -10.93 -8.33
N TYR A 194 7.46 -11.37 -9.23
CA TYR A 194 7.05 -11.90 -10.53
C TYR A 194 6.22 -13.18 -10.38
N GLU A 195 6.61 -14.09 -9.48
CA GLU A 195 5.80 -15.29 -9.19
C GLU A 195 4.39 -14.91 -8.71
N ILE A 196 4.29 -13.91 -7.83
CA ILE A 196 3.00 -13.40 -7.35
C ILE A 196 2.15 -12.85 -8.50
N GLU A 197 2.74 -12.09 -9.42
CA GLU A 197 1.99 -11.62 -10.61
C GLU A 197 1.47 -12.78 -11.46
N GLU A 198 2.26 -13.84 -11.66
CA GLU A 198 1.79 -15.02 -12.38
C GLU A 198 0.62 -15.72 -11.67
N LYS A 199 0.65 -15.80 -10.34
CA LYS A 199 -0.49 -16.34 -9.56
C LYS A 199 -1.74 -15.45 -9.70
N LEU A 200 -1.57 -14.13 -9.64
CA LEU A 200 -2.67 -13.18 -9.83
C LEU A 200 -3.29 -13.32 -11.23
N LYS A 201 -2.46 -13.50 -12.28
CA LYS A 201 -2.91 -13.78 -13.67
C LYS A 201 -3.67 -15.10 -13.79
N GLN A 202 -3.31 -16.11 -13.00
CA GLN A 202 -4.02 -17.40 -12.92
C GLN A 202 -5.38 -17.30 -12.19
N GLY A 203 -5.75 -16.13 -11.70
CA GLY A 203 -6.99 -15.93 -10.93
C GLY A 203 -6.81 -16.09 -9.43
N HIS A 204 -5.62 -16.42 -8.92
CA HIS A 204 -5.42 -16.69 -7.51
C HIS A 204 -5.45 -15.40 -6.67
N ASN A 205 -5.69 -15.54 -5.37
CA ASN A 205 -5.56 -14.48 -4.40
C ASN A 205 -4.20 -14.52 -3.68
N VAL A 206 -3.69 -13.37 -3.30
CA VAL A 206 -2.43 -13.23 -2.55
C VAL A 206 -2.66 -12.32 -1.35
N VAL A 207 -2.25 -12.77 -0.17
CA VAL A 207 -2.18 -11.94 1.03
C VAL A 207 -0.73 -11.78 1.47
N LEU A 208 -0.30 -10.54 1.63
CA LEU A 208 0.99 -10.17 2.19
C LEU A 208 0.81 -9.86 3.67
N ILE A 209 1.37 -10.71 4.52
CA ILE A 209 1.42 -10.50 5.97
C ILE A 209 2.70 -9.74 6.29
N SER A 210 2.55 -8.51 6.79
CA SER A 210 3.65 -7.55 6.88
C SER A 210 3.82 -6.96 8.27
N ASN A 211 5.01 -6.44 8.56
CA ASN A 211 5.16 -5.35 9.52
C ASN A 211 4.70 -4.01 8.90
N HIS A 212 4.69 -2.94 9.69
CA HIS A 212 4.20 -1.62 9.28
C HIS A 212 4.99 -0.55 10.00
N GLN A 213 5.48 0.49 9.33
CA GLN A 213 6.40 1.45 9.92
C GLN A 213 5.91 2.89 9.83
N THR A 214 5.32 3.28 8.71
CA THR A 214 4.91 4.66 8.45
C THR A 214 3.52 4.72 7.82
N GLU A 215 2.87 5.88 7.86
CA GLU A 215 1.61 6.07 7.13
C GLU A 215 1.82 6.08 5.60
N ALA A 216 3.06 6.30 5.16
CA ALA A 216 3.47 6.29 3.76
C ALA A 216 3.82 4.89 3.22
N ASP A 217 3.72 3.82 4.03
CA ASP A 217 4.06 2.45 3.63
C ASP A 217 3.44 2.02 2.28
N PRO A 218 2.14 2.27 2.00
CA PRO A 218 1.56 1.93 0.71
C PRO A 218 2.27 2.58 -0.47
N ILE A 219 2.69 3.83 -0.30
CA ILE A 219 3.36 4.62 -1.31
C ILE A 219 4.80 4.15 -1.50
N ILE A 220 5.50 3.86 -0.40
CA ILE A 220 6.88 3.36 -0.41
C ILE A 220 6.95 1.99 -1.09
N ILE A 221 6.04 1.07 -0.75
CA ILE A 221 5.92 -0.23 -1.42
C ILE A 221 5.69 -0.04 -2.93
N SER A 222 4.77 0.86 -3.30
CA SER A 222 4.46 1.14 -4.70
C SER A 222 5.68 1.70 -5.44
N LEU A 223 6.39 2.68 -4.86
CA LEU A 223 7.59 3.30 -5.43
C LEU A 223 8.75 2.33 -5.61
N LEU A 224 8.96 1.40 -4.66
CA LEU A 224 10.03 0.39 -4.75
C LEU A 224 9.75 -0.67 -5.82
N LEU A 225 8.49 -0.84 -6.23
CA LEU A 225 8.05 -1.84 -7.21
C LEU A 225 7.59 -1.27 -8.55
N GLU A 226 7.45 0.05 -8.70
CA GLU A 226 6.78 0.67 -9.85
C GLU A 226 7.40 0.34 -11.22
N LYS A 227 8.71 0.10 -11.27
CA LYS A 227 9.41 -0.20 -12.53
C LYS A 227 9.32 -1.66 -12.93
N THR A 228 9.29 -2.58 -11.96
CA THR A 228 9.34 -4.02 -12.20
C THR A 228 7.99 -4.71 -12.07
N ASN A 229 7.17 -4.24 -11.15
CA ASN A 229 5.88 -4.82 -10.79
C ASN A 229 4.78 -3.73 -10.70
N PRO A 230 4.56 -2.93 -11.77
CA PRO A 230 3.55 -1.86 -11.75
C PRO A 230 2.14 -2.39 -11.48
N HIS A 231 1.84 -3.63 -11.89
CA HIS A 231 0.55 -4.24 -11.59
C HIS A 231 0.34 -4.37 -10.08
N ILE A 232 1.35 -4.85 -9.35
CA ILE A 232 1.31 -4.92 -7.88
C ILE A 232 1.22 -3.51 -7.28
N ALA A 233 2.08 -2.58 -7.73
CA ALA A 233 2.14 -1.22 -7.20
C ALA A 233 0.78 -0.47 -7.29
N GLU A 234 0.05 -0.64 -8.39
CA GLU A 234 -1.21 0.06 -8.61
C GLU A 234 -2.45 -0.66 -8.06
N ASN A 235 -2.41 -1.99 -7.92
CA ASN A 235 -3.60 -2.81 -7.61
C ASN A 235 -3.60 -3.42 -6.20
N MET A 236 -2.52 -3.27 -5.43
CA MET A 236 -2.48 -3.72 -4.03
C MET A 236 -3.58 -3.04 -3.21
N ILE A 237 -4.32 -3.87 -2.46
CA ILE A 237 -5.37 -3.43 -1.53
C ILE A 237 -4.78 -3.41 -0.11
N PHE A 238 -4.75 -2.25 0.53
CA PHE A 238 -4.20 -2.10 1.87
C PHE A 238 -5.31 -2.17 2.91
N VAL A 239 -5.20 -3.07 3.88
CA VAL A 239 -6.05 -3.04 5.08
C VAL A 239 -5.61 -1.86 5.95
N ALA A 240 -6.41 -0.80 5.98
CA ALA A 240 -6.04 0.48 6.56
C ALA A 240 -6.89 0.85 7.77
N GLY A 241 -6.22 1.42 8.78
CA GLY A 241 -6.82 1.89 10.04
C GLY A 241 -7.62 3.18 9.88
N ASP A 242 -8.36 3.55 10.94
CA ASP A 242 -9.23 4.73 10.97
C ASP A 242 -8.50 6.06 10.92
N ARG A 243 -7.26 6.16 11.43
CA ARG A 243 -6.50 7.42 11.45
C ARG A 243 -6.21 7.97 10.05
N VAL A 244 -5.68 7.15 9.15
CA VAL A 244 -5.29 7.59 7.80
C VAL A 244 -6.47 7.93 6.89
N ILE A 245 -7.69 7.56 7.29
CA ILE A 245 -8.95 7.89 6.59
C ILE A 245 -9.76 8.99 7.29
N THR A 246 -9.31 9.48 8.45
CA THR A 246 -9.98 10.55 9.21
C THR A 246 -9.13 11.81 9.34
N ASP A 247 -7.80 11.69 9.39
CA ASP A 247 -6.89 12.84 9.46
C ASP A 247 -6.85 13.60 8.13
N PRO A 248 -7.26 14.88 8.08
CA PRO A 248 -7.27 15.67 6.84
C PRO A 248 -5.91 15.72 6.14
N LEU A 249 -4.80 15.69 6.88
CA LEU A 249 -3.46 15.74 6.31
C LEU A 249 -3.02 14.41 5.68
N CYS A 250 -3.72 13.32 5.98
CA CYS A 250 -3.44 11.98 5.42
C CYS A 250 -4.44 11.58 4.34
N LYS A 251 -5.68 12.07 4.43
CA LYS A 251 -6.79 11.64 3.57
C LYS A 251 -6.50 11.76 2.07
N PRO A 252 -5.92 12.86 1.54
CA PRO A 252 -5.57 12.91 0.12
C PRO A 252 -4.62 11.80 -0.34
N PHE A 253 -3.68 11.37 0.51
CA PHE A 253 -2.79 10.24 0.19
C PHE A 253 -3.55 8.91 0.21
N SER A 254 -4.45 8.72 1.17
CA SER A 254 -5.32 7.55 1.28
C SER A 254 -6.32 7.45 0.13
N MET A 255 -6.84 8.59 -0.37
CA MET A 255 -7.73 8.65 -1.53
C MET A 255 -7.09 8.04 -2.79
N GLY A 256 -5.76 8.10 -2.91
CA GLY A 256 -4.98 7.54 -4.00
C GLY A 256 -4.65 6.04 -3.88
N ARG A 257 -5.19 5.32 -2.90
CA ARG A 257 -4.88 3.89 -2.68
C ARG A 257 -6.14 3.04 -2.71
N ASN A 258 -5.99 1.75 -3.02
CA ASN A 258 -7.07 0.78 -2.82
C ASN A 258 -7.05 0.37 -1.35
N LEU A 259 -8.15 0.57 -0.62
CA LEU A 259 -8.19 0.35 0.82
C LEU A 259 -9.33 -0.58 1.21
N LEU A 260 -9.08 -1.43 2.19
CA LEU A 260 -10.11 -2.02 3.03
C LEU A 260 -10.11 -1.29 4.36
N CYS A 261 -11.14 -0.48 4.59
CA CYS A 261 -11.21 0.46 5.70
C CYS A 261 -11.68 -0.27 6.96
N VAL A 262 -10.81 -0.38 7.98
CA VAL A 262 -11.11 -1.07 9.24
C VAL A 262 -10.71 -0.21 10.42
N TYR A 263 -11.49 -0.28 11.51
CA TYR A 263 -11.09 0.23 12.80
C TYR A 263 -10.13 -0.75 13.47
N SER A 264 -8.95 -0.27 13.87
CA SER A 264 -7.97 -1.11 14.57
C SER A 264 -8.52 -1.60 15.91
N LYS A 265 -8.21 -2.85 16.26
CA LYS A 265 -8.52 -3.39 17.59
C LYS A 265 -7.91 -2.54 18.71
N LYS A 266 -6.74 -1.91 18.45
CA LYS A 266 -6.03 -1.04 19.40
C LYS A 266 -6.85 0.19 19.82
N HIS A 267 -7.71 0.70 18.92
CA HIS A 267 -8.49 1.93 19.11
C HIS A 267 -10.00 1.67 19.19
N MET A 268 -10.40 0.40 19.31
CA MET A 268 -11.81 0.00 19.33
C MET A 268 -12.58 0.60 20.51
N TYR A 269 -11.90 0.73 21.66
CA TYR A 269 -12.49 1.16 22.93
C TYR A 269 -11.99 2.50 23.44
N ASP A 270 -11.27 3.28 22.61
CA ASP A 270 -10.81 4.62 22.98
C ASP A 270 -12.00 5.54 23.33
N ILE A 271 -13.12 5.35 22.62
CA ILE A 271 -14.43 5.95 22.92
C ILE A 271 -15.43 4.79 22.97
N PRO A 272 -15.76 4.25 24.16
CA PRO A 272 -16.60 3.05 24.32
C PRO A 272 -17.95 3.12 23.60
N GLU A 273 -18.55 4.30 23.52
CA GLU A 273 -19.84 4.56 22.88
C GLU A 273 -19.79 4.30 21.37
N LEU A 274 -18.62 4.43 20.74
CA LEU A 274 -18.42 4.19 19.32
C LEU A 274 -18.07 2.74 19.00
N ALA A 275 -17.75 1.90 19.99
CA ALA A 275 -17.25 0.55 19.77
C ALA A 275 -18.21 -0.32 18.93
N GLU A 276 -19.51 -0.23 19.18
CA GLU A 276 -20.50 -1.01 18.42
C GLU A 276 -20.62 -0.55 16.97
N MET A 277 -20.56 0.76 16.72
CA MET A 277 -20.51 1.32 15.37
C MET A 277 -19.25 0.85 14.63
N LYS A 278 -18.08 0.91 15.29
CA LYS A 278 -16.80 0.46 14.74
C LYS A 278 -16.83 -1.03 14.38
N ARG A 279 -17.38 -1.89 15.24
CA ARG A 279 -17.56 -3.33 14.96
C ARG A 279 -18.47 -3.59 13.76
N LYS A 280 -19.59 -2.87 13.66
CA LYS A 280 -20.50 -2.95 12.50
C LYS A 280 -19.81 -2.52 11.21
N ALA A 281 -19.02 -1.45 11.25
CA ALA A 281 -18.21 -1.02 10.12
C ALA A 281 -17.20 -2.09 9.69
N ASN A 282 -16.42 -2.64 10.62
CA ASN A 282 -15.48 -3.73 10.33
C ASN A 282 -16.17 -4.96 9.74
N THR A 283 -17.36 -5.30 10.24
CA THR A 283 -18.15 -6.41 9.69
C THR A 283 -18.53 -6.18 8.22
N ARG A 284 -18.85 -4.93 7.84
CA ARG A 284 -19.11 -4.58 6.44
C ARG A 284 -17.84 -4.70 5.59
N SER A 285 -16.72 -4.17 6.06
CA SER A 285 -15.44 -4.24 5.33
C SER A 285 -14.96 -5.68 5.13
N LEU A 286 -15.11 -6.55 6.14
CA LEU A 286 -14.79 -7.97 6.01
C LEU A 286 -15.71 -8.70 5.01
N LYS A 287 -16.99 -8.32 4.93
CA LYS A 287 -17.89 -8.85 3.90
C LYS A 287 -17.48 -8.42 2.50
N GLU A 288 -17.13 -7.15 2.30
CA GLU A 288 -16.58 -6.66 1.02
C GLU A 288 -15.28 -7.39 0.65
N MET A 289 -14.37 -7.57 1.60
CA MET A 289 -13.14 -8.33 1.38
C MET A 289 -13.44 -9.78 0.94
N ALA A 290 -14.36 -10.47 1.61
CA ALA A 290 -14.76 -11.82 1.22
C ALA A 290 -15.36 -11.86 -0.20
N LEU A 291 -16.18 -10.86 -0.57
CA LEU A 291 -16.72 -10.73 -1.92
C LEU A 291 -15.62 -10.49 -2.97
N LEU A 292 -14.64 -9.64 -2.66
CA LEU A 292 -13.49 -9.38 -3.53
C LEU A 292 -12.66 -10.65 -3.75
N LEU A 293 -12.35 -11.39 -2.68
CA LEU A 293 -11.57 -12.62 -2.76
C LEU A 293 -12.30 -13.71 -3.54
N ARG A 294 -13.64 -13.80 -3.44
CA ARG A 294 -14.43 -14.71 -4.28
C ARG A 294 -14.31 -14.42 -5.78
N GLY A 295 -13.98 -13.19 -6.15
CA GLY A 295 -13.74 -12.79 -7.53
C GLY A 295 -12.34 -13.14 -8.06
N GLY A 296 -11.43 -13.61 -7.21
CA GLY A 296 -10.05 -13.94 -7.60
C GLY A 296 -9.19 -12.73 -8.01
N SER A 297 -7.92 -12.98 -8.33
CA SER A 297 -6.94 -11.98 -8.75
C SER A 297 -6.89 -10.76 -7.82
N LYS A 298 -6.86 -10.99 -6.50
CA LYS A 298 -6.70 -9.93 -5.50
C LYS A 298 -5.35 -10.07 -4.80
N ILE A 299 -4.68 -8.94 -4.62
CA ILE A 299 -3.50 -8.82 -3.76
C ILE A 299 -3.85 -7.89 -2.59
N VAL A 300 -3.74 -8.41 -1.36
CA VAL A 300 -4.09 -7.68 -0.14
C VAL A 300 -2.87 -7.61 0.76
N TRP A 301 -2.55 -6.41 1.24
CA TRP A 301 -1.54 -6.17 2.26
C TRP A 301 -2.21 -5.94 3.61
N ILE A 302 -1.66 -6.55 4.66
CA ILE A 302 -2.11 -6.34 6.03
C ILE A 302 -0.94 -6.32 7.01
N ALA A 303 -0.94 -5.31 7.87
CA ALA A 303 -0.10 -5.25 9.05
C ALA A 303 -0.71 -6.09 10.18
N ALA A 304 -0.22 -7.31 10.39
CA ALA A 304 -0.81 -8.22 11.37
C ALA A 304 -0.66 -7.76 12.84
N SER A 305 0.24 -6.82 13.12
CA SER A 305 0.38 -6.17 14.44
C SER A 305 -0.71 -5.13 14.72
N GLY A 306 -1.46 -4.69 13.70
CA GLY A 306 -2.53 -3.69 13.81
C GLY A 306 -2.06 -2.25 14.08
N GLY A 307 -0.76 -1.96 13.95
CA GLY A 307 -0.22 -0.59 14.03
C GLY A 307 1.27 -0.54 13.68
N ARG A 308 1.81 0.67 13.57
CA ARG A 308 3.22 0.90 13.22
C ARG A 308 4.18 0.34 14.28
N ASP A 309 5.35 -0.09 13.86
CA ASP A 309 6.48 -0.49 14.69
C ASP A 309 6.89 0.68 15.60
N ARG A 310 7.58 0.38 16.70
CA ARG A 310 8.11 1.38 17.64
C ARG A 310 9.52 0.98 18.05
N PRO A 311 10.38 1.95 18.38
CA PRO A 311 11.68 1.64 18.93
C PRO A 311 11.51 1.01 20.31
N ASP A 312 12.38 0.08 20.65
CA ASP A 312 12.52 -0.40 22.02
C ASP A 312 12.83 0.79 22.94
N PRO A 313 12.12 0.95 24.08
CA PRO A 313 12.26 2.12 24.93
C PRO A 313 13.63 2.22 25.63
N PHE A 314 14.41 1.15 25.67
CA PHE A 314 15.72 1.10 26.31
C PHE A 314 16.86 1.09 25.29
N THR A 315 16.76 0.31 24.21
CA THR A 315 17.84 0.20 23.21
C THR A 315 17.69 1.18 22.05
N GLU A 316 16.52 1.81 21.91
CA GLU A 316 16.11 2.65 20.78
C GLU A 316 16.10 1.92 19.41
N GLU A 317 16.26 0.59 19.42
CA GLU A 317 16.27 -0.20 18.21
C GLU A 317 14.86 -0.50 17.69
N TRP A 318 14.71 -0.47 16.37
CA TRP A 318 13.45 -0.77 15.70
C TRP A 318 13.40 -2.21 15.21
N TYR A 319 12.30 -2.89 15.51
CA TYR A 319 11.99 -4.24 15.03
C TYR A 319 10.49 -4.36 14.69
N PRO A 320 10.12 -5.32 13.84
CA PRO A 320 8.72 -5.66 13.61
C PRO A 320 7.95 -5.91 14.91
N ALA A 321 6.84 -5.21 15.09
CA ALA A 321 5.93 -5.44 16.21
C ALA A 321 5.28 -6.83 16.12
N LEU A 322 5.02 -7.45 17.27
CA LEU A 322 4.38 -8.77 17.35
C LEU A 322 3.04 -8.79 16.63
N PHE A 323 2.78 -9.90 15.93
CA PHE A 323 1.54 -10.11 15.20
C PHE A 323 0.40 -10.55 16.14
N ASP A 324 -0.80 -10.06 15.87
CA ASP A 324 -2.03 -10.64 16.44
C ASP A 324 -2.39 -11.90 15.65
N SER A 325 -2.17 -13.07 16.27
CA SER A 325 -2.43 -14.37 15.65
C SER A 325 -3.87 -14.53 15.20
N SER A 326 -4.82 -13.86 15.85
CA SER A 326 -6.22 -13.87 15.44
C SER A 326 -6.43 -13.11 14.13
N SER A 327 -5.68 -12.03 13.90
CA SER A 327 -5.74 -11.29 12.64
C SER A 327 -5.11 -12.08 11.49
N VAL A 328 -3.98 -12.76 11.74
CA VAL A 328 -3.38 -13.69 10.77
C VAL A 328 -4.33 -14.83 10.41
N ASP A 329 -4.92 -15.48 11.42
CA ASP A 329 -5.85 -16.59 11.20
C ASP A 329 -7.12 -16.17 10.46
N ASN A 330 -7.67 -14.99 10.77
CA ASN A 330 -8.81 -14.46 10.05
C ASN A 330 -8.51 -14.29 8.55
N MET A 331 -7.35 -13.76 8.19
CA MET A 331 -6.94 -13.59 6.79
C MET A 331 -6.76 -14.94 6.10
N ARG A 332 -6.11 -15.90 6.75
CA ARG A 332 -5.96 -17.28 6.27
C ARG A 332 -7.33 -17.91 5.98
N ARG A 333 -8.25 -17.87 6.95
CA ARG A 333 -9.61 -18.41 6.78
C ARG A 333 -10.36 -17.73 5.64
N LEU A 334 -10.28 -16.40 5.52
CA LEU A 334 -10.95 -15.66 4.44
C LEU A 334 -10.46 -16.10 3.07
N ILE A 335 -9.15 -16.33 2.90
CA ILE A 335 -8.59 -16.86 1.66
C ILE A 335 -9.07 -18.28 1.39
N GLU A 336 -8.94 -19.18 2.36
CA GLU A 336 -9.31 -20.60 2.20
C GLU A 336 -10.78 -20.78 1.83
N HIS A 337 -11.66 -19.97 2.41
CA HIS A 337 -13.11 -20.02 2.18
C HIS A 337 -13.56 -19.13 1.01
N SER A 338 -12.63 -18.50 0.28
CA SER A 338 -12.97 -17.65 -0.87
C SER A 338 -13.43 -18.44 -2.09
N GLY A 339 -13.20 -19.76 -2.13
CA GLY A 339 -13.50 -20.61 -3.30
C GLY A 339 -12.52 -20.42 -4.47
N THR A 340 -11.49 -19.60 -4.29
CA THR A 340 -10.41 -19.37 -5.26
C THR A 340 -9.08 -19.74 -4.59
N PRO A 341 -8.11 -20.37 -5.30
CA PRO A 341 -6.81 -20.64 -4.70
C PRO A 341 -6.17 -19.36 -4.15
N GLY A 342 -5.53 -19.45 -2.99
CA GLY A 342 -4.84 -18.29 -2.45
C GLY A 342 -3.62 -18.61 -1.60
N HIS A 343 -2.81 -17.58 -1.45
CA HIS A 343 -1.43 -17.69 -1.01
C HIS A 343 -1.11 -16.64 0.04
N VAL A 344 -0.33 -17.00 1.05
CA VAL A 344 0.06 -16.12 2.14
C VAL A 344 1.58 -16.00 2.16
N TYR A 345 2.08 -14.78 1.96
CA TYR A 345 3.50 -14.48 1.93
C TYR A 345 3.90 -13.55 3.08
N PRO A 346 5.01 -13.84 3.79
CA PRO A 346 5.60 -12.90 4.73
C PRO A 346 6.35 -11.79 3.98
N LEU A 347 6.03 -10.54 4.29
CA LEU A 347 6.63 -9.33 3.72
C LEU A 347 7.30 -8.51 4.83
N ALA A 348 8.52 -8.04 4.60
CA ALA A 348 9.20 -7.11 5.48
C ALA A 348 9.37 -5.75 4.82
N LEU A 349 9.19 -4.69 5.61
CA LEU A 349 9.34 -3.30 5.21
C LEU A 349 10.24 -2.57 6.21
N LEU A 350 11.20 -1.82 5.69
CA LEU A 350 12.08 -0.95 6.47
C LEU A 350 12.04 0.46 5.88
N CYS A 351 11.38 1.40 6.55
CA CYS A 351 11.25 2.78 6.11
C CYS A 351 10.88 3.76 7.24
N TYR A 352 10.97 3.35 8.51
CA TYR A 352 10.57 4.21 9.63
C TYR A 352 11.29 5.57 9.63
N ASP A 353 12.54 5.66 9.17
CA ASP A 353 13.29 6.91 9.13
C ASP A 353 12.60 8.00 8.29
N ILE A 354 11.91 7.61 7.21
CA ILE A 354 11.28 8.55 6.26
C ILE A 354 10.14 9.33 6.93
N MET A 355 9.31 8.66 7.72
CA MET A 355 8.15 9.26 8.39
C MET A 355 7.81 8.48 9.68
N PRO A 356 8.66 8.58 10.72
CA PRO A 356 8.55 7.72 11.89
C PRO A 356 7.28 8.07 12.69
N PRO A 357 6.65 7.07 13.32
CA PRO A 357 5.59 7.34 14.26
C PRO A 357 6.12 8.02 15.53
N PRO A 358 5.25 8.72 16.29
CA PRO A 358 5.58 9.16 17.64
C PRO A 358 6.00 7.98 18.52
N ARG A 359 6.90 8.21 19.49
CA ARG A 359 7.43 7.16 20.38
C ARG A 359 6.31 6.43 21.15
N GLN A 360 5.26 7.13 21.52
CA GLN A 360 4.08 6.58 22.17
C GLN A 360 2.88 6.57 21.23
N VAL A 361 1.90 5.71 21.49
CA VAL A 361 0.65 5.72 20.75
C VAL A 361 -0.18 6.90 21.24
N GLU A 362 -0.32 7.93 20.41
CA GLU A 362 -1.20 9.07 20.69
C GLU A 362 -2.66 8.65 20.53
N LYS A 363 -3.57 9.24 21.31
CA LYS A 363 -5.02 8.96 21.21
C LYS A 363 -5.69 9.86 20.19
N GLU A 364 -5.31 11.12 20.17
CA GLU A 364 -5.86 12.15 19.30
C GLU A 364 -5.37 12.00 17.85
N ILE A 365 -6.09 12.64 16.93
CA ILE A 365 -5.71 12.74 15.51
C ILE A 365 -4.82 13.97 15.34
N GLY A 366 -3.88 13.93 14.38
CA GLY A 366 -2.95 15.03 14.15
C GLY A 366 -1.63 14.87 14.88
N GLU A 367 -1.07 13.66 14.86
CA GLU A 367 0.26 13.41 15.42
C GLU A 367 1.35 14.27 14.74
N LYS A 368 2.40 14.56 15.49
CA LYS A 368 3.56 15.29 14.98
C LYS A 368 4.23 14.49 13.85
N ARG A 369 4.38 15.12 12.68
CA ARG A 369 4.92 14.50 11.47
C ARG A 369 6.37 14.89 11.26
N ILE A 370 7.30 14.05 11.71
CA ILE A 370 8.71 14.16 11.34
C ILE A 370 8.89 13.54 9.96
N ILE A 371 9.64 14.20 9.08
CA ILE A 371 9.91 13.73 7.72
C ILE A 371 11.41 13.83 7.47
N THR A 372 12.02 12.78 6.92
CA THR A 372 13.45 12.78 6.55
C THR A 372 13.67 12.12 5.19
N PHE A 373 14.82 12.41 4.56
CA PHE A 373 15.29 11.71 3.38
C PHE A 373 16.12 10.50 3.80
N HIS A 374 15.68 9.29 3.43
CA HIS A 374 16.37 8.07 3.85
C HIS A 374 16.14 6.89 2.89
N GLY A 375 17.02 5.89 2.95
CA GLY A 375 16.85 4.63 2.24
C GLY A 375 15.69 3.80 2.80
N ALA A 376 15.02 3.05 1.92
CA ALA A 376 13.93 2.16 2.26
C ALA A 376 14.19 0.72 1.77
N GLY A 377 13.65 -0.25 2.48
CA GLY A 377 13.79 -1.67 2.19
C GLY A 377 12.43 -2.34 2.05
N LEU A 378 12.29 -3.20 1.05
CA LEU A 378 11.14 -4.09 0.87
C LEU A 378 11.66 -5.49 0.62
N SER A 379 11.18 -6.50 1.32
CA SER A 379 11.55 -7.88 1.06
C SER A 379 10.32 -8.78 1.17
N ILE A 380 10.31 -9.83 0.36
CA ILE A 380 9.34 -10.91 0.47
C ILE A 380 10.07 -12.25 0.58
N ALA A 381 9.51 -13.23 1.28
CA ALA A 381 10.04 -14.59 1.33
C ALA A 381 8.97 -15.61 0.88
N PRO A 382 9.35 -16.87 0.61
CA PRO A 382 8.40 -17.88 0.14
C PRO A 382 7.17 -18.03 1.04
N GLN A 383 6.04 -18.42 0.44
CA GLN A 383 4.81 -18.66 1.19
C GLN A 383 5.01 -19.70 2.30
N ILE A 384 4.32 -19.51 3.43
CA ILE A 384 4.33 -20.46 4.54
C ILE A 384 3.06 -21.31 4.48
N SER A 385 3.25 -22.63 4.43
CA SER A 385 2.18 -23.63 4.34
C SER A 385 1.54 -23.86 5.70
N PHE A 386 0.28 -23.44 5.87
CA PHE A 386 -0.48 -23.74 7.09
C PHE A 386 -0.65 -25.25 7.35
N PRO A 387 -0.99 -26.10 6.35
CA PRO A 387 -1.11 -27.54 6.56
C PRO A 387 0.18 -28.20 7.10
N GLU A 388 1.35 -27.76 6.65
CA GLU A 388 2.64 -28.28 7.14
C GLU A 388 2.88 -27.91 8.61
N ILE A 389 2.56 -26.67 9.00
CA ILE A 389 2.65 -26.24 10.39
C ILE A 389 1.65 -27.00 11.26
N ALA A 390 0.39 -27.09 10.82
CA ALA A 390 -0.67 -27.77 11.54
C ALA A 390 -0.40 -29.28 11.71
N ALA A 391 0.31 -29.91 10.78
CA ALA A 391 0.72 -31.31 10.91
C ALA A 391 1.87 -31.53 11.89
N ALA A 392 2.60 -30.46 12.26
CA ALA A 392 3.79 -30.52 13.12
C ALA A 392 3.51 -30.08 14.57
N CYS A 393 2.28 -29.70 14.91
CA CYS A 393 1.90 -29.27 16.25
C CYS A 393 0.48 -29.73 16.62
N GLU A 394 0.12 -29.58 17.90
CA GLU A 394 -1.26 -29.78 18.36
C GLU A 394 -2.22 -28.78 17.69
N GLU A 395 -3.46 -29.19 17.43
CA GLU A 395 -4.45 -28.37 16.71
C GLU A 395 -4.71 -27.03 17.42
N SER A 396 -4.73 -27.02 18.75
CA SER A 396 -4.91 -25.82 19.57
C SER A 396 -3.77 -24.80 19.40
N GLU A 397 -2.58 -25.24 18.99
CA GLU A 397 -1.37 -24.40 18.88
C GLU A 397 -1.09 -23.96 17.43
N ALA A 398 -1.66 -24.65 16.44
CA ALA A 398 -1.39 -24.43 15.00
C ALA A 398 -1.55 -22.97 14.57
N LYS A 399 -2.57 -22.29 15.10
CA LYS A 399 -2.84 -20.88 14.84
C LYS A 399 -1.68 -19.98 15.26
N ASP A 400 -1.19 -20.17 16.48
CA ASP A 400 -0.12 -19.35 17.05
C ASP A 400 1.24 -19.72 16.45
N ALA A 401 1.49 -21.01 16.20
CA ALA A 401 2.68 -21.50 15.50
C ALA A 401 2.79 -20.95 14.07
N TYR A 402 1.67 -20.87 13.34
CA TYR A 402 1.63 -20.30 12.00
C TYR A 402 1.94 -18.79 12.01
N SER A 403 1.29 -18.05 12.91
CA SER A 403 1.57 -16.62 13.11
C SER A 403 3.03 -16.37 13.47
N GLN A 404 3.60 -17.19 14.36
CA GLN A 404 4.99 -17.09 14.77
C GLN A 404 5.97 -17.38 13.62
N SER A 405 5.64 -18.34 12.76
CA SER A 405 6.46 -18.68 11.58
C SER A 405 6.50 -17.52 10.58
N LEU A 406 5.36 -16.87 10.33
CA LEU A 406 5.28 -15.65 9.52
C LEU A 406 6.08 -14.51 10.14
N TYR A 407 5.89 -14.26 11.45
CA TYR A 407 6.62 -13.21 12.17
C TYR A 407 8.13 -13.41 12.13
N LYS A 408 8.60 -14.65 12.32
CA LYS A 408 10.02 -15.01 12.25
C LYS A 408 10.59 -14.70 10.87
N SER A 409 9.90 -15.11 9.81
CA SER A 409 10.32 -14.82 8.43
C SER A 409 10.37 -13.31 8.15
N VAL A 410 9.37 -12.53 8.59
CA VAL A 410 9.39 -11.07 8.46
C VAL A 410 10.57 -10.46 9.22
N SER A 411 10.86 -10.94 10.41
CA SER A 411 11.97 -10.46 11.24
C SER A 411 13.35 -10.77 10.62
N GLU A 412 13.52 -11.96 10.07
CA GLU A 412 14.75 -12.36 9.36
C GLU A 412 15.00 -11.48 8.13
N GLN A 413 13.97 -11.28 7.31
CA GLN A 413 14.03 -10.38 6.16
C GLN A 413 14.34 -8.94 6.57
N TYR A 414 13.67 -8.45 7.62
CA TYR A 414 13.88 -7.11 8.15
C TYR A 414 15.32 -6.88 8.59
N ASN A 415 15.92 -7.86 9.27
CA ASN A 415 17.32 -7.76 9.70
C ASN A 415 18.29 -7.68 8.52
N VAL A 416 18.03 -8.39 7.42
CA VAL A 416 18.83 -8.26 6.19
C VAL A 416 18.70 -6.83 5.61
N LEU A 417 17.48 -6.28 5.55
CA LEU A 417 17.25 -4.90 5.11
C LEU A 417 17.97 -3.90 6.04
N LYS A 418 17.92 -4.10 7.36
CA LYS A 418 18.60 -3.27 8.37
C LYS A 418 20.11 -3.30 8.16
N SER A 419 20.70 -4.47 7.93
CA SER A 419 22.13 -4.62 7.60
C SER A 419 22.52 -3.93 6.29
N ALA A 420 21.67 -4.00 5.26
CA ALA A 420 21.92 -3.35 3.99
C ALA A 420 21.92 -1.82 4.11
N ILE A 421 20.91 -1.27 4.80
CA ILE A 421 20.62 0.16 4.84
C ILE A 421 21.37 0.84 6.00
N HIS A 422 21.04 0.49 7.25
CA HIS A 422 21.68 1.09 8.44
C HIS A 422 23.08 0.54 8.68
N GLY A 423 23.29 -0.75 8.40
CA GLY A 423 24.61 -1.38 8.44
C GLY A 423 25.52 -1.02 7.28
N LYS A 424 25.00 -0.31 6.25
CA LYS A 424 25.73 0.15 5.05
C LYS A 424 26.42 -0.96 4.26
N GLN A 425 25.95 -2.20 4.38
CA GLN A 425 26.48 -3.34 3.63
C GLN A 425 25.93 -3.40 2.20
N GLY A 426 24.85 -2.66 1.92
CA GLY A 426 24.18 -2.68 0.63
C GLY A 426 23.82 -4.09 0.15
N LEU A 427 24.17 -4.43 -1.09
CA LEU A 427 23.90 -5.75 -1.67
C LEU A 427 24.62 -6.89 -0.95
N GLU A 428 25.74 -6.62 -0.27
CA GLU A 428 26.53 -7.63 0.45
C GLU A 428 25.82 -8.16 1.71
N ALA A 429 24.77 -7.48 2.18
CA ALA A 429 23.90 -7.99 3.24
C ALA A 429 23.05 -9.20 2.80
N SER A 430 23.01 -9.50 1.50
CA SER A 430 22.24 -10.63 0.96
C SER A 430 22.62 -11.95 1.64
N THR A 431 21.63 -12.80 1.85
CA THR A 431 21.81 -14.14 2.42
C THR A 431 21.24 -15.19 1.48
N ALA A 432 21.41 -16.47 1.80
CA ALA A 432 20.78 -17.55 1.04
C ALA A 432 19.24 -17.45 1.00
N GLY A 433 18.61 -16.83 2.00
CA GLY A 433 17.15 -16.64 2.07
C GLY A 433 16.65 -15.29 1.54
N VAL A 434 17.54 -14.30 1.36
CA VAL A 434 17.18 -12.94 0.93
C VAL A 434 18.22 -12.41 -0.05
N SER A 435 17.88 -12.39 -1.33
CA SER A 435 18.69 -11.80 -2.40
C SER A 435 18.28 -10.36 -2.64
N LEU A 436 19.14 -9.40 -2.28
CA LEU A 436 18.85 -7.97 -2.46
C LEU A 436 19.14 -7.50 -3.90
N SER A 437 18.40 -6.47 -4.33
CA SER A 437 18.54 -5.83 -5.64
C SER A 437 18.10 -4.37 -5.60
N GLN A 438 18.43 -3.59 -6.63
CA GLN A 438 18.02 -2.19 -6.79
C GLN A 438 17.37 -1.99 -8.18
N PRO A 439 16.07 -2.33 -8.33
CA PRO A 439 15.40 -2.42 -9.64
C PRO A 439 15.10 -1.09 -10.34
N TRP A 440 15.72 0.02 -9.90
CA TRP A 440 15.51 1.35 -10.47
C TRP A 440 16.75 1.95 -11.12
N ASN A 441 17.92 1.37 -10.90
CA ASN A 441 19.19 1.82 -11.45
C ASN A 441 19.32 1.51 -12.94
#